data_AF-M2NHT8-F1
#
_entry.id   AF-M2NHT8-F1
#
_cell.length_a   1.000
_cell.length_b   1.000
_cell.length_c   1.000
_cell.angle_alpha   90.00
_cell.angle_beta   90.00
_cell.angle_gamma   90.00
#
_symmetry.space_group_name_H-M   'P 1'
#
loop_
_entity.id
_entity.type
_entity.pdbx_description
1 polymer ?
#
loop_
_entity_poly.entity_id
_entity_poly.type
_entity_poly.pdbx_seq_one_letter_code
_entity_poly.pdbx_strand_id
1 'polypeptide(L)'
;MRFQDWDVLIFSAGSQVPLREFRTACFAQAENMSSIPVLTCFMPSLSGYAPFTVSVHSWTKPSILGSNNAGYVPSVVYQWRVKLVIDGVTVATETYPEDVQWPRQIDSCTAADAEGKRLALRFPRFHRSIMSQTHWNACDDLGRIKIQLSAGYELVEQGSAKFVKILDHVVFSFQPAPLGMM
;
A
#
# COMPACT_ATOMS: atom_id res chain seq x y z
N MET A 1 1.27 -1.33 -10.85
CA MET A 1 2.36 -0.36 -10.67
C MET A 1 3.54 -1.12 -10.13
N ARG A 2 4.65 -1.17 -10.89
CA ARG A 2 5.78 -2.06 -10.62
C ARG A 2 6.99 -1.31 -10.06
N PHE A 3 7.60 -1.86 -9.01
CA PHE A 3 8.89 -1.47 -8.47
C PHE A 3 9.73 -2.72 -8.21
N GLN A 4 10.86 -2.87 -8.93
CA GLN A 4 11.67 -4.09 -8.87
C GLN A 4 10.81 -5.36 -9.11
N ASP A 5 10.80 -6.28 -8.16
CA ASP A 5 9.99 -7.51 -8.19
C ASP A 5 8.61 -7.34 -7.57
N TRP A 6 8.23 -6.15 -7.11
CA TRP A 6 6.92 -5.86 -6.57
C TRP A 6 5.99 -5.23 -7.59
N ASP A 7 4.74 -5.65 -7.62
CA ASP A 7 3.69 -5.02 -8.44
C ASP A 7 2.39 -4.90 -7.63
N VAL A 8 1.73 -3.75 -7.75
CA VAL A 8 0.46 -3.46 -7.08
C VAL A 8 -0.59 -3.15 -8.11
N LEU A 9 -1.70 -3.87 -8.07
CA LEU A 9 -2.83 -3.71 -8.98
C LEU A 9 -4.07 -3.31 -8.17
N ILE A 10 -4.86 -2.37 -8.70
CA ILE A 10 -6.15 -1.96 -8.13
C ILE A 10 -7.26 -2.40 -9.06
N PHE A 11 -8.31 -3.01 -8.53
CA PHE A 11 -9.48 -3.47 -9.28
C PHE A 11 -10.74 -2.79 -8.75
N SER A 12 -11.64 -2.38 -9.64
CA SER A 12 -13.04 -2.16 -9.23
C SER A 12 -13.60 -3.47 -8.68
N ALA A 13 -14.42 -3.42 -7.64
CA ALA A 13 -14.99 -4.64 -7.06
C ALA A 13 -15.72 -5.47 -8.12
N GLY A 14 -15.46 -6.79 -8.12
CA GLY A 14 -15.99 -7.74 -9.09
C GLY A 14 -15.28 -7.74 -10.46
N SER A 15 -14.40 -6.77 -10.74
CA SER A 15 -13.60 -6.76 -11.98
C SER A 15 -12.42 -7.72 -11.88
N GLN A 16 -12.14 -8.42 -12.97
CA GLN A 16 -10.89 -9.19 -13.16
C GLN A 16 -9.82 -8.40 -13.93
N VAL A 17 -10.17 -7.20 -14.41
CA VAL A 17 -9.28 -6.32 -15.15
C VAL A 17 -8.83 -5.19 -14.19
N PRO A 18 -7.51 -5.00 -14.00
CA PRO A 18 -7.01 -3.93 -13.15
C PRO A 18 -7.27 -2.56 -13.79
N LEU A 19 -7.41 -1.54 -12.96
CA LEU A 19 -7.50 -0.15 -13.39
C LEU A 19 -6.18 0.23 -14.08
N ARG A 20 -6.29 0.89 -15.23
CA ARG A 20 -5.15 1.31 -16.01
C ARG A 20 -4.39 2.44 -15.30
N GLU A 21 -3.07 2.36 -15.34
CA GLU A 21 -2.17 3.35 -14.77
C GLU A 21 -1.60 4.26 -15.87
N PHE A 22 -1.37 5.53 -15.53
CA PHE A 22 -0.81 6.54 -16.42
C PHE A 22 0.26 7.36 -15.73
N ARG A 23 1.27 7.78 -16.49
CA ARG A 23 2.37 8.67 -16.04
C ARG A 23 3.03 8.19 -14.75
N THR A 24 3.40 6.92 -14.71
CA THR A 24 4.11 6.34 -13.57
C THR A 24 5.49 7.00 -13.42
N ALA A 25 5.81 7.45 -12.21
CA ALA A 25 7.09 8.05 -11.86
C ALA A 25 7.52 7.58 -10.46
N CYS A 26 8.82 7.62 -10.18
CA CYS A 26 9.38 7.22 -8.89
C CYS A 26 10.17 8.38 -8.28
N PHE A 27 9.93 8.66 -7.01
CA PHE A 27 10.58 9.72 -6.25
C PHE A 27 11.21 9.14 -5.00
N ALA A 28 12.28 9.78 -4.51
CA ALA A 28 12.88 9.45 -3.23
C ALA A 28 12.31 10.37 -2.15
N GLN A 29 11.65 9.81 -1.15
CA GLN A 29 11.23 10.53 0.06
C GLN A 29 12.27 10.31 1.15
N ALA A 30 12.87 11.38 1.67
CA ALA A 30 13.75 11.28 2.81
C ALA A 30 12.97 10.84 4.06
N GLU A 31 13.42 9.76 4.71
CA GLU A 31 12.94 9.29 6.01
C GLU A 31 14.16 9.11 6.94
N ASN A 32 14.33 10.03 7.88
CA ASN A 32 15.45 10.08 8.83
C ASN A 32 16.82 9.93 8.14
N MET A 33 17.40 8.72 8.17
CA MET A 33 18.72 8.37 7.65
C MET A 33 18.67 7.58 6.33
N SER A 34 17.50 7.41 5.73
CA SER A 34 17.28 6.65 4.50
C SER A 34 16.31 7.36 3.56
N SER A 35 16.18 6.86 2.34
CA SER A 35 15.15 7.31 1.40
C SER A 35 14.19 6.17 1.08
N ILE A 36 12.89 6.43 1.19
CA ILE A 36 11.85 5.51 0.75
C ILE A 36 11.49 5.82 -0.71
N PRO A 37 11.45 4.83 -1.62
CA PRO A 37 10.91 5.03 -2.96
C PRO A 37 9.39 5.19 -2.91
N VAL A 38 8.90 6.30 -3.46
CA VAL A 38 7.48 6.61 -3.65
C VAL A 38 7.18 6.60 -5.14
N LEU A 39 6.46 5.58 -5.59
CA LEU A 39 5.97 5.52 -6.96
C LEU A 39 4.61 6.19 -7.03
N THR A 40 4.41 7.03 -8.02
CA THR A 40 3.16 7.73 -8.25
C THR A 40 2.62 7.41 -9.63
N CYS A 41 1.31 7.22 -9.78
CA CYS A 41 0.65 7.24 -11.09
C CYS A 41 -0.73 7.88 -10.98
N PHE A 42 -1.30 8.21 -12.13
CA PHE A 42 -2.73 8.48 -12.25
C PHE A 42 -3.48 7.20 -12.61
N MET A 43 -4.74 7.11 -12.21
CA MET A 43 -5.66 6.05 -12.64
C MET A 43 -7.08 6.61 -12.79
N PRO A 44 -7.98 5.96 -13.54
CA PRO A 44 -9.37 6.37 -13.63
C PRO A 44 -10.03 6.39 -12.26
N SER A 45 -10.75 7.47 -11.94
CA SER A 45 -11.57 7.51 -10.74
C SER A 45 -12.78 6.61 -10.88
N LEU A 46 -13.12 5.90 -9.81
CA LEU A 46 -14.44 5.30 -9.64
C LEU A 46 -15.40 6.33 -9.04
N SER A 47 -16.69 5.98 -8.95
CA SER A 47 -17.64 6.75 -8.15
C SER A 47 -17.16 6.80 -6.69
N GLY A 48 -17.43 7.92 -6.01
CA GLY A 48 -17.08 8.05 -4.59
C GLY A 48 -17.69 6.91 -3.78
N TYR A 49 -16.88 6.28 -2.93
CA TYR A 49 -17.26 5.10 -2.15
C TYR A 49 -17.55 3.82 -2.95
N ALA A 50 -17.22 3.77 -4.24
CA ALA A 50 -17.22 2.51 -4.97
C ALA A 50 -16.30 1.50 -4.27
N PRO A 51 -16.73 0.23 -4.10
CA PRO A 51 -15.86 -0.79 -3.57
C PRO A 51 -14.76 -1.14 -4.56
N PHE A 52 -13.58 -1.46 -4.05
CA PHE A 52 -12.42 -1.84 -4.84
C PHE A 52 -11.58 -2.87 -4.09
N THR A 53 -10.67 -3.53 -4.79
CA THR A 53 -9.69 -4.45 -4.20
C THR A 53 -8.28 -4.09 -4.65
N VAL A 54 -7.31 -4.48 -3.83
CA VAL A 54 -5.89 -4.30 -4.10
C VAL A 54 -5.25 -5.68 -4.16
N SER A 55 -4.44 -5.94 -5.17
CA SER A 55 -3.59 -7.13 -5.24
C SER A 55 -2.13 -6.70 -5.19
N VAL A 56 -1.37 -7.26 -4.26
CA VAL A 56 0.07 -7.06 -4.14
C VAL A 56 0.76 -8.32 -4.62
N HIS A 57 1.73 -8.18 -5.51
CA HIS A 57 2.46 -9.26 -6.15
C HIS A 57 3.94 -9.12 -5.83
N SER A 58 4.61 -10.26 -5.68
CA SER A 58 6.07 -10.37 -5.77
C SER A 58 6.41 -11.41 -6.84
N TRP A 59 7.25 -11.04 -7.79
CA TRP A 59 7.65 -11.89 -8.93
C TRP A 59 8.75 -12.90 -8.56
N THR A 60 9.39 -12.69 -7.42
CA THR A 60 10.42 -13.57 -6.83
C THR A 60 10.11 -13.78 -5.35
N LYS A 61 10.70 -14.78 -4.70
CA LYS A 61 10.60 -14.89 -3.24
C LYS A 61 11.30 -13.68 -2.60
N PRO A 62 10.59 -12.77 -1.91
CA PRO A 62 11.23 -11.60 -1.34
C PRO A 62 11.98 -11.98 -0.05
N SER A 63 13.01 -11.21 0.30
CA SER A 63 13.79 -11.38 1.53
C SER A 63 13.81 -10.08 2.32
N ILE A 64 13.55 -10.15 3.63
CA ILE A 64 13.45 -8.97 4.51
C ILE A 64 14.82 -8.37 4.81
N LEU A 65 15.84 -9.21 4.98
CA LEU A 65 17.21 -8.79 5.33
C LEU A 65 18.17 -8.77 4.12
N GLY A 66 17.66 -9.03 2.93
CA GLY A 66 18.45 -9.15 1.71
C GLY A 66 19.28 -10.44 1.65
N SER A 67 20.05 -10.59 0.57
CA SER A 67 20.74 -11.85 0.24
C SER A 67 21.77 -12.34 1.26
N ASN A 68 22.30 -11.45 2.10
CA ASN A 68 23.36 -11.78 3.05
C ASN A 68 22.85 -12.05 4.46
N ASN A 69 21.54 -11.92 4.72
CA ASN A 69 20.92 -12.05 6.05
C ASN A 69 21.65 -11.23 7.15
N ALA A 70 22.23 -10.08 6.78
CA ALA A 70 22.96 -9.24 7.70
C ALA A 70 22.00 -8.69 8.77
N GLY A 71 22.27 -8.97 10.04
CA GLY A 71 21.36 -8.60 11.14
C GLY A 71 20.25 -9.61 11.42
N TYR A 72 20.34 -10.83 10.88
CA TYR A 72 19.43 -11.91 11.27
C TYR A 72 19.60 -12.26 12.74
N VAL A 73 18.48 -12.27 13.47
CA VAL A 73 18.42 -12.66 14.86
C VAL A 73 17.65 -13.96 14.96
N PRO A 74 18.27 -15.05 15.46
CA PRO A 74 17.57 -16.30 15.69
C PRO A 74 16.34 -16.09 16.60
N SER A 75 15.26 -16.83 16.35
CA SER A 75 13.99 -16.76 17.08
C SER A 75 13.14 -15.52 16.83
N VAL A 76 13.60 -14.56 16.03
CA VAL A 76 12.77 -13.44 15.57
C VAL A 76 11.89 -13.89 14.41
N VAL A 77 10.60 -13.57 14.50
CA VAL A 77 9.62 -13.86 13.44
C VAL A 77 9.55 -12.66 12.50
N TYR A 78 10.23 -12.76 11.36
CA TYR A 78 10.21 -11.72 10.33
C TYR A 78 8.90 -11.73 9.54
N GLN A 79 8.38 -10.53 9.25
CA GLN A 79 7.08 -10.33 8.61
C GLN A 79 7.13 -9.19 7.60
N TRP A 80 6.35 -9.36 6.53
CA TRP A 80 5.93 -8.28 5.64
C TRP A 80 4.70 -7.59 6.20
N ARG A 81 4.58 -6.28 6.00
CA ARG A 81 3.36 -5.54 6.28
C ARG A 81 2.92 -4.74 5.07
N VAL A 82 1.66 -4.88 4.70
CA VAL A 82 1.00 -4.06 3.69
C VAL A 82 0.03 -3.13 4.39
N LYS A 83 0.26 -1.83 4.27
CA LYS A 83 -0.60 -0.78 4.82
C LYS A 83 -1.31 -0.05 3.68
N LEU A 84 -2.63 0.00 3.73
CA LEU A 84 -3.45 0.74 2.78
C LEU A 84 -3.91 2.05 3.43
N VAL A 85 -3.56 3.17 2.80
CA VAL A 85 -3.85 4.53 3.27
C VAL A 85 -4.66 5.26 2.20
N ILE A 86 -5.77 5.87 2.59
CA ILE A 86 -6.63 6.66 1.71
C ILE A 86 -6.82 8.03 2.34
N ASP A 87 -6.53 9.10 1.60
CA ASP A 87 -6.61 10.48 2.10
C ASP A 87 -5.84 10.67 3.43
N GLY A 88 -4.71 9.98 3.60
CA GLY A 88 -3.87 10.02 4.80
C GLY A 88 -4.34 9.13 5.95
N VAL A 89 -5.51 8.49 5.83
CA VAL A 89 -6.07 7.59 6.84
C VAL A 89 -5.72 6.15 6.51
N THR A 90 -5.12 5.43 7.46
CA THR A 90 -4.92 3.98 7.31
C THR A 90 -6.27 3.26 7.40
N VAL A 91 -6.69 2.63 6.30
CA VAL A 91 -7.96 1.87 6.23
C VAL A 91 -7.76 0.37 6.37
N ALA A 92 -6.60 -0.15 5.96
CA ALA A 92 -6.24 -1.56 6.12
C ALA A 92 -4.76 -1.72 6.48
N THR A 93 -4.46 -2.73 7.26
CA THR A 93 -3.11 -3.18 7.61
C THR A 93 -3.16 -4.70 7.71
N GLU A 94 -2.38 -5.36 6.85
CA GLU A 94 -2.23 -6.81 6.82
C GLU A 94 -0.75 -7.15 7.06
N THR A 95 -0.49 -8.17 7.86
CA THR A 95 0.85 -8.72 8.08
C THR A 95 0.91 -10.13 7.51
N TYR A 96 2.06 -10.46 6.91
CA TYR A 96 2.31 -11.75 6.29
C TYR A 96 3.66 -12.29 6.77
N PRO A 97 3.81 -13.62 6.96
CA PRO A 97 5.11 -14.21 7.26
C PRO A 97 6.08 -14.00 6.08
N GLU A 98 7.38 -14.09 6.35
CA GLU A 98 8.42 -13.89 5.33
C GLU A 98 8.28 -14.82 4.12
N ASP A 99 7.82 -16.06 4.33
CA ASP A 99 7.68 -17.10 3.30
C ASP A 99 6.31 -17.13 2.61
N VAL A 100 5.48 -16.09 2.83
CA VAL A 100 4.17 -15.96 2.21
C VAL A 100 4.23 -16.10 0.68
N GLN A 101 3.24 -16.81 0.13
CA GLN A 101 3.05 -16.89 -1.31
C GLN A 101 2.29 -15.65 -1.81
N TRP A 102 2.85 -15.00 -2.83
CA TRP A 102 2.23 -13.88 -3.53
C TRP A 102 1.54 -14.39 -4.82
N PRO A 103 0.42 -13.77 -5.25
CA PRO A 103 -0.12 -12.50 -4.78
C PRO A 103 -0.98 -12.58 -3.51
N ARG A 104 -1.13 -11.43 -2.85
CA ARG A 104 -2.06 -11.23 -1.73
C ARG A 104 -3.08 -10.16 -2.08
N GLN A 105 -4.35 -10.52 -1.96
CA GLN A 105 -5.47 -9.62 -2.18
C GLN A 105 -5.94 -9.00 -0.85
N ILE A 106 -6.28 -7.72 -0.90
CA ILE A 106 -6.88 -6.96 0.19
C ILE A 106 -8.17 -6.32 -0.37
N ASP A 107 -9.31 -6.68 0.20
CA ASP A 107 -10.64 -6.22 -0.21
C ASP A 107 -11.44 -5.57 0.92
N SER A 108 -10.88 -5.60 2.13
CA SER A 108 -11.55 -5.17 3.34
C SER A 108 -10.64 -4.31 4.23
N CYS A 109 -11.24 -3.38 4.96
CA CYS A 109 -10.62 -2.60 6.01
C CYS A 109 -10.22 -3.50 7.20
N THR A 110 -9.25 -3.03 7.99
CA THR A 110 -8.95 -3.66 9.30
C THR A 110 -10.09 -3.44 10.30
N ALA A 111 -10.81 -2.31 10.18
CA ALA A 111 -12.01 -2.04 10.97
C ALA A 111 -13.18 -2.96 10.57
N ALA A 112 -13.97 -3.35 11.56
CA ALA A 112 -15.18 -4.15 11.41
C ALA A 112 -16.41 -3.38 11.89
N ASP A 113 -17.59 -3.81 11.44
CA ASP A 113 -18.88 -3.35 11.96
C ASP A 113 -19.20 -3.93 13.35
N ALA A 114 -20.37 -3.59 13.89
CA ALA A 114 -20.81 -4.04 15.21
C ALA A 114 -20.95 -5.57 15.29
N GLU A 115 -21.17 -6.23 14.16
CA GLU A 115 -21.30 -7.66 13.99
C GLU A 115 -19.93 -8.35 13.77
N GLY A 116 -18.83 -7.58 13.76
CA GLY A 116 -17.47 -8.09 13.57
C GLY A 116 -17.11 -8.39 12.12
N LYS A 117 -17.96 -8.03 11.15
CA LYS A 117 -17.66 -8.18 9.73
C LYS A 117 -16.79 -7.02 9.26
N ARG A 118 -15.68 -7.34 8.58
CA ARG A 118 -14.79 -6.32 8.02
C ARG A 118 -15.49 -5.50 6.95
N LEU A 119 -15.29 -4.18 7.01
CA LEU A 119 -15.87 -3.24 6.06
C LEU A 119 -15.16 -3.35 4.70
N ALA A 120 -15.87 -3.21 3.59
CA ALA A 120 -15.23 -3.18 2.27
C ALA A 120 -14.35 -1.92 2.10
N LEU A 121 -13.28 -2.02 1.32
CA LEU A 121 -12.50 -0.85 0.90
C LEU A 121 -13.36 0.09 0.04
N ARG A 122 -13.20 1.40 0.19
CA ARG A 122 -14.02 2.42 -0.48
C ARG A 122 -13.15 3.44 -1.18
N PHE A 123 -13.42 3.68 -2.46
CA PHE A 123 -12.70 4.67 -3.25
C PHE A 123 -12.84 6.08 -2.64
N PRO A 124 -11.77 6.89 -2.61
CA PRO A 124 -11.86 8.26 -2.12
C PRO A 124 -12.80 9.08 -3.00
N ARG A 125 -13.42 10.10 -2.41
CA ARG A 125 -14.16 11.09 -3.18
C ARG A 125 -13.18 11.96 -3.95
N PHE A 126 -13.62 12.48 -5.09
CA PHE A 126 -12.86 13.51 -5.78
C PHE A 126 -12.83 14.81 -4.96
N HIS A 127 -11.64 15.21 -4.55
CA HIS A 127 -11.40 16.48 -3.84
C HIS A 127 -11.13 17.58 -4.86
N ARG A 128 -12.09 18.49 -5.06
CA ARG A 128 -11.96 19.62 -6.00
C ARG A 128 -10.76 20.52 -5.69
N SER A 129 -10.35 20.60 -4.42
CA SER A 129 -9.19 21.38 -3.97
C SER A 129 -7.88 20.95 -4.63
N ILE A 130 -7.77 19.69 -5.08
CA ILE A 130 -6.60 19.18 -5.80
C ILE A 130 -6.43 19.92 -7.14
N MET A 131 -7.53 20.34 -7.78
CA MET A 131 -7.44 21.13 -9.03
C MET A 131 -6.90 22.54 -8.81
N SER A 132 -7.00 23.06 -7.59
CA SER A 132 -6.51 24.38 -7.20
C SER A 132 -5.13 24.35 -6.53
N GLN A 133 -4.51 23.18 -6.39
CA GLN A 133 -3.17 23.08 -5.80
C GLN A 133 -2.12 23.70 -6.73
N THR A 134 -1.31 24.60 -6.17
CA THR A 134 -0.24 25.31 -6.88
C THR A 134 1.11 24.60 -6.80
N HIS A 135 1.24 23.59 -5.94
CA HIS A 135 2.42 22.76 -5.80
C HIS A 135 2.01 21.29 -5.81
N TRP A 136 2.88 20.45 -6.35
CA TRP A 136 2.68 19.00 -6.39
C TRP A 136 3.77 18.33 -5.57
N ASN A 137 3.40 17.42 -4.66
CA ASN A 137 4.34 16.61 -3.90
C ASN A 137 4.00 15.12 -4.05
N ALA A 138 5.00 14.30 -4.38
CA ALA A 138 4.85 12.85 -4.50
C ALA A 138 4.30 12.20 -3.21
N CYS A 139 4.57 12.83 -2.06
CA CYS A 139 4.20 12.35 -0.75
C CYS A 139 2.84 12.86 -0.25
N ASP A 140 2.11 13.68 -1.03
CA ASP A 140 0.78 14.15 -0.63
C ASP A 140 -0.17 12.99 -0.36
N ASP A 141 -1.08 13.17 0.60
CA ASP A 141 -2.04 12.15 1.01
C ASP A 141 -3.43 12.36 0.40
N LEU A 142 -3.85 13.63 0.25
CA LEU A 142 -5.20 13.98 -0.17
C LEU A 142 -5.48 13.50 -1.60
N GLY A 143 -6.62 12.83 -1.77
CA GLY A 143 -7.08 12.26 -3.02
C GLY A 143 -6.22 11.13 -3.55
N ARG A 144 -5.50 10.41 -2.68
CA ARG A 144 -4.61 9.31 -3.08
C ARG A 144 -4.95 8.04 -2.32
N ILE A 145 -4.76 6.92 -3.02
CA ILE A 145 -4.75 5.58 -2.44
C ILE A 145 -3.27 5.16 -2.41
N LYS A 146 -2.72 4.96 -1.21
CA LYS A 146 -1.34 4.55 -1.00
C LYS A 146 -1.26 3.14 -0.46
N ILE A 147 -0.38 2.33 -1.05
CA ILE A 147 0.00 1.01 -0.57
C ILE A 147 1.45 1.13 -0.10
N GLN A 148 1.66 1.04 1.21
CA GLN A 148 2.98 1.03 1.82
C GLN A 148 3.36 -0.41 2.17
N LEU A 149 4.47 -0.87 1.60
CA LEU A 149 5.05 -2.18 1.89
C LEU A 149 6.24 -2.00 2.82
N SER A 150 6.13 -2.54 4.04
CA SER A 150 7.19 -2.51 5.04
C SER A 150 7.74 -3.90 5.31
N ALA A 151 9.02 -3.97 5.64
CA ALA A 151 9.64 -5.15 6.22
C ALA A 151 9.85 -4.94 7.72
N GLY A 152 9.68 -5.98 8.52
CA GLY A 152 9.78 -5.90 9.96
C GLY A 152 9.80 -7.25 10.64
N TYR A 153 9.55 -7.23 11.94
CA TYR A 153 9.46 -8.43 12.76
C TYR A 153 8.38 -8.32 13.82
N GLU A 154 7.96 -9.46 14.34
CA GLU A 154 7.05 -9.54 15.46
C GLU A 154 7.80 -9.44 16.80
N LEU A 155 7.33 -8.57 17.67
CA LEU A 155 7.74 -8.46 19.06
C LEU A 155 6.55 -8.82 19.94
N VAL A 156 6.70 -9.89 20.74
CA VAL A 156 5.69 -10.29 21.72
C VAL A 156 6.00 -9.62 23.05
N GLU A 157 5.17 -8.66 23.45
CA GLU A 157 5.24 -7.99 24.75
C GLU A 157 3.98 -8.27 25.55
N GLN A 158 4.14 -8.79 26.77
CA GLN A 158 3.02 -9.04 27.70
C GLN A 158 1.87 -9.87 27.07
N GLY A 159 2.20 -10.82 26.18
CA GLY A 159 1.24 -11.68 25.49
C GLY A 159 0.57 -11.05 24.27
N SER A 160 0.94 -9.82 23.87
CA SER A 160 0.47 -9.15 22.66
C SER A 160 1.58 -9.09 21.61
N ALA A 161 1.31 -9.62 20.42
CA ALA A 161 2.20 -9.52 19.27
C ALA A 161 2.09 -8.13 18.62
N LYS A 162 3.23 -7.47 18.41
CA LYS A 162 3.33 -6.16 17.73
C LYS A 162 4.30 -6.25 16.57
N PHE A 163 3.95 -5.62 15.45
CA PHE A 163 4.87 -5.46 14.33
C PHE A 163 5.84 -4.29 14.60
N VAL A 164 7.13 -4.58 14.59
CA VAL A 164 8.22 -3.59 14.63
C VAL A 164 8.79 -3.41 13.22
N LYS A 165 8.68 -2.18 12.69
CA LYS A 165 9.18 -1.83 11.35
C LYS A 165 10.71 -1.77 11.36
N ILE A 166 11.35 -2.48 10.43
CA ILE A 166 12.77 -2.31 10.11
C ILE A 166 12.91 -1.19 9.06
N LEU A 167 12.18 -1.30 7.95
CA LEU A 167 12.20 -0.32 6.87
C LEU A 167 10.88 -0.30 6.09
N ASP A 168 10.65 0.79 5.36
CA ASP A 168 9.69 0.83 4.27
C ASP A 168 10.38 0.51 2.95
N HIS A 169 9.91 -0.56 2.30
CA HIS A 169 10.51 -1.05 1.08
C HIS A 169 10.12 -0.18 -0.10
N VAL A 170 8.83 0.18 -0.19
CA VAL A 170 8.27 1.04 -1.24
C VAL A 170 6.87 1.53 -0.86
N VAL A 171 6.50 2.71 -1.36
CA VAL A 171 5.13 3.23 -1.33
C VAL A 171 4.62 3.38 -2.75
N PHE A 172 3.51 2.73 -3.07
CA PHE A 172 2.78 2.90 -4.33
C PHE A 172 1.62 3.88 -4.10
N SER A 173 1.62 5.02 -4.78
CA SER A 173 0.68 6.12 -4.61
C SER A 173 -0.14 6.33 -5.89
N PHE A 174 -1.40 5.92 -5.82
CA PHE A 174 -2.34 6.04 -6.93
C PHE A 174 -3.17 7.30 -6.76
N GLN A 175 -3.20 8.15 -7.77
CA GLN A 175 -4.02 9.35 -7.82
C GLN A 175 -5.22 9.13 -8.77
N PRO A 176 -6.42 8.86 -8.23
CA PRO A 176 -7.67 8.96 -8.98
C PRO A 176 -7.77 10.28 -9.74
N ALA A 177 -7.90 10.19 -11.05
CA ALA A 177 -8.17 11.32 -11.92
C ALA A 177 -9.61 11.24 -12.44
N PRO A 178 -10.39 12.34 -12.37
CA PRO A 178 -11.77 12.35 -12.82
C PRO A 178 -11.85 12.10 -14.34
N LEU A 179 -12.80 11.25 -14.72
CA LEU A 179 -13.12 10.96 -16.12
C LEU A 179 -13.71 12.22 -16.76
N GLY A 180 -13.07 12.74 -17.81
CA GLY A 180 -13.48 13.96 -18.53
C GLY A 180 -12.41 15.06 -18.64
N MET A 181 -11.20 14.86 -18.09
CA MET A 181 -10.07 15.79 -18.21
C MET A 181 -8.76 15.14 -18.70
N MET A 182 -8.83 13.96 -19.34
CA MET A 182 -7.70 13.34 -20.06
C MET A 182 -7.95 13.34 -21.55
#